data_AF-A0A1T4ZFK0-F1
#
_entry.id   AF-A0A1T4ZFK0-F1
#
_cell.length_a   1.000
_cell.length_b   1.000
_cell.length_c   1.000
_cell.angle_alpha   90.00
_cell.angle_beta   90.00
_cell.angle_gamma   90.00
#
_symmetry.space_group_name_H-M   'P 1'
#
loop_
_entity.id
_entity.type
_entity.pdbx_description
1 polymer ?
#
loop_
_entity_poly.entity_id
_entity_poly.type
_entity_poly.pdbx_seq_one_letter_code
_entity_poly.pdbx_strand_id
1 'polypeptide(L)'
;MSSDNTGVYNQLSDLITFYNRKRKECPKGVSLKLQDNNLYIQFNNPDTGNRTTKSIGVAFTEKGILEAVDVAYKVAEALKRYNTSSDFWDWYEDNIKVKTNTLESDRLTYKQIFEIIKDNYFKGKHRNTGRQRTSDQSTPGGVNDWNSFNRVYGVVFHRFPDWSKYPSWEDIKTVWDSFTPGTKSYKDAKSVMLAIAELTPNNIKLIKQIKSVNSQQTVFNEKQSISLDDFLSWYKEAYKSIESLEREDRIFPKRSWLWVASCCVLYGLRPSEIAASLNLTESFTKDNVTVYPITDEVNNPECTLVIGEFTYFGTSTKTGLRVINPVPLKYLWDDLKIRDPLLPIYNPKSDKLLSI
;
A
#
# COMPACT_ATOMS: atom_id res chain seq x y z
N MET A 1 81.20 -6.46 36.29
CA MET A 1 80.32 -5.29 36.49
C MET A 1 79.18 -5.41 35.51
N SER A 2 77.99 -5.63 36.05
CA SER A 2 76.72 -5.85 35.36
C SER A 2 76.29 -4.62 34.59
N SER A 3 75.87 -4.79 33.34
CA SER A 3 75.05 -3.81 32.62
C SER A 3 73.61 -4.32 32.62
N ASP A 4 72.75 -3.55 33.28
CA ASP A 4 71.36 -3.88 33.56
C ASP A 4 70.53 -4.11 32.29
N ASN A 5 69.89 -5.28 32.27
CA ASN A 5 68.89 -5.69 31.30
C ASN A 5 67.53 -5.13 31.80
N THR A 6 67.21 -3.89 31.41
CA THR A 6 65.91 -3.28 31.71
C THR A 6 64.87 -3.78 30.70
N GLY A 7 64.32 -4.96 30.99
CA GLY A 7 63.23 -5.60 30.22
C GLY A 7 61.91 -4.84 30.31
N VAL A 8 61.84 -3.66 29.70
CA VAL A 8 60.59 -2.93 29.47
C VAL A 8 60.17 -3.18 28.01
N TYR A 9 59.25 -4.12 27.82
CA TYR A 9 58.62 -4.37 26.52
C TYR A 9 57.91 -3.10 26.04
N ASN A 10 58.38 -2.52 24.94
CA ASN A 10 57.70 -1.40 24.30
C ASN A 10 56.83 -1.98 23.20
N GLN A 11 55.60 -2.39 23.58
CA GLN A 11 54.69 -3.22 22.77
C GLN A 11 54.58 -2.79 21.29
N LEU A 12 54.63 -1.49 20.99
CA LEU A 12 54.55 -1.00 19.61
C LEU A 12 55.89 -1.08 18.85
N SER A 13 57.01 -0.75 19.50
CA SER A 13 58.35 -0.82 18.90
C SER A 13 58.74 -2.26 18.57
N ASP A 14 58.42 -3.18 19.48
CA ASP A 14 58.66 -4.60 19.31
C ASP A 14 57.79 -5.16 18.17
N LEU A 15 56.53 -4.71 18.08
CA LEU A 15 55.61 -5.09 17.00
C LEU A 15 56.03 -4.56 15.63
N ILE A 16 56.54 -3.32 15.54
CA ILE A 16 57.11 -2.77 14.31
C ILE A 16 58.35 -3.55 13.88
N THR A 17 59.19 -3.96 14.84
CA THR A 17 60.37 -4.79 14.57
C THR A 17 59.95 -6.17 14.06
N PHE A 18 58.95 -6.77 14.69
CA PHE A 18 58.36 -8.03 14.26
C PHE A 18 57.76 -7.94 12.85
N TYR A 19 56.98 -6.90 12.57
CA TYR A 19 56.44 -6.59 11.24
C TYR A 19 57.55 -6.49 10.18
N ASN A 20 58.60 -5.71 10.44
CA ASN A 20 59.70 -5.53 9.51
C ASN A 20 60.45 -6.83 9.22
N ARG A 21 60.58 -7.72 10.21
CA ARG A 21 61.12 -9.06 10.03
C ARG A 21 60.20 -9.93 9.17
N LYS A 22 58.91 -10.02 9.53
CA LYS A 22 57.93 -10.85 8.83
C LYS A 22 57.63 -10.40 7.41
N ARG A 23 57.67 -9.10 7.15
CA ARG A 23 57.57 -8.54 5.78
C ARG A 23 58.63 -9.09 4.84
N LYS A 24 59.83 -9.41 5.33
CA LYS A 24 60.92 -9.99 4.52
C LYS A 24 60.68 -11.46 4.17
N GLU A 25 59.80 -12.14 4.90
CA GLU A 25 59.41 -13.53 4.63
C GLU A 25 58.35 -13.61 3.51
N CYS A 26 57.78 -12.48 3.07
CA CYS A 26 56.77 -12.49 2.01
C CYS A 26 57.34 -12.99 0.66
N PRO A 27 56.54 -13.72 -0.14
CA PRO A 27 56.97 -14.26 -1.42
C PRO A 27 57.28 -13.15 -2.44
N LYS A 28 58.24 -13.43 -3.34
CA LYS A 28 58.68 -12.45 -4.36
C LYS A 28 57.50 -11.99 -5.23
N GLY A 29 57.30 -10.68 -5.34
CA GLY A 29 56.21 -10.07 -6.11
C GLY A 29 54.98 -9.68 -5.29
N VAL A 30 54.90 -10.12 -4.03
CA VAL A 30 53.85 -9.74 -3.07
C VAL A 30 54.51 -9.26 -1.78
N SER A 31 54.05 -8.15 -1.21
CA SER A 31 54.64 -7.59 0.01
C SER A 31 53.59 -6.98 0.91
N LEU A 32 53.88 -6.92 2.21
CA LEU A 32 53.05 -6.18 3.15
C LEU A 32 53.36 -4.69 3.12
N LYS A 33 52.34 -3.87 3.33
CA LYS A 33 52.43 -2.43 3.50
C LYS A 33 51.61 -2.04 4.74
N LEU A 34 52.24 -1.31 5.64
CA LEU A 34 51.59 -0.72 6.80
C LEU A 34 51.22 0.72 6.45
N GLN A 35 49.95 1.08 6.63
CA GLN A 35 49.46 2.45 6.43
C GLN A 35 48.38 2.73 7.48
N ASP A 36 48.54 3.81 8.25
CA ASP A 36 47.60 4.24 9.30
C ASP A 36 47.21 3.11 10.28
N ASN A 37 48.21 2.37 10.78
CA ASN A 37 48.05 1.18 11.65
C ASN A 37 47.23 0.03 11.06
N ASN A 38 47.00 0.02 9.74
CA ASN A 38 46.32 -1.06 9.04
C ASN A 38 47.29 -1.80 8.11
N LEU A 39 47.12 -3.12 8.05
CA LEU A 39 47.92 -4.00 7.19
C LEU A 39 47.27 -4.16 5.82
N TYR A 40 48.05 -3.88 4.80
CA TYR A 40 47.69 -4.03 3.40
C TYR A 40 48.63 -5.01 2.71
N ILE A 41 48.14 -5.64 1.65
CA ILE A 41 48.93 -6.43 0.73
C ILE A 41 49.18 -5.63 -0.55
N GLN A 42 50.41 -5.67 -1.05
CA GLN A 42 50.83 -4.99 -2.27
C GLN A 42 51.42 -6.00 -3.26
N PHE A 43 50.89 -6.04 -4.46
CA PHE A 43 51.29 -6.95 -5.54
C PHE A 43 51.04 -6.32 -6.92
N ASN A 44 51.50 -6.94 -8.00
CA ASN A 44 51.23 -6.45 -9.36
C ASN A 44 49.81 -6.85 -9.79
N ASN A 45 49.01 -5.87 -10.21
CA ASN A 45 47.65 -6.09 -10.69
C ASN A 45 47.70 -6.87 -12.03
N PRO A 46 47.04 -8.04 -12.14
CA PRO A 46 47.05 -8.84 -13.36
C PRO A 46 46.39 -8.14 -14.57
N ASP A 47 45.48 -7.18 -14.37
CA ASP A 47 44.84 -6.43 -15.48
C ASP A 47 45.79 -5.41 -16.11
N THR A 48 46.64 -4.77 -15.29
CA THR A 48 47.36 -3.55 -15.68
C THR A 48 48.87 -3.66 -15.57
N GLY A 49 49.39 -4.74 -14.96
CA GLY A 49 50.81 -4.93 -14.65
C GLY A 49 51.35 -3.99 -13.55
N ASN A 50 50.59 -2.98 -13.15
CA ASN A 50 50.99 -1.98 -12.17
C ASN A 50 50.84 -2.48 -10.73
N ARG A 51 51.66 -1.97 -9.82
CA ARG A 51 51.53 -2.28 -8.39
C ARG A 51 50.21 -1.76 -7.82
N THR A 52 49.41 -2.65 -7.23
CA THR A 52 48.20 -2.33 -6.48
C THR A 52 48.36 -2.65 -5.01
N THR A 53 47.62 -1.95 -4.15
CA THR A 53 47.58 -2.18 -2.70
C THR A 53 46.14 -2.45 -2.28
N LYS A 54 45.89 -3.51 -1.52
CA LYS A 54 44.56 -3.93 -1.07
C LYS A 54 44.55 -4.18 0.43
N SER A 55 43.47 -3.81 1.11
CA SER A 55 43.32 -4.05 2.55
C SER A 55 43.05 -5.54 2.81
N ILE A 56 43.63 -6.07 3.88
CA ILE A 56 43.42 -7.46 4.34
C ILE A 56 42.44 -7.51 5.54
N GLY A 57 42.06 -6.34 6.09
CA GLY A 57 41.11 -6.23 7.21
C GLY A 57 41.55 -6.90 8.51
N VAL A 58 42.84 -7.18 8.67
CA VAL A 58 43.43 -7.70 9.91
C VAL A 58 44.02 -6.58 10.77
N ALA A 59 43.91 -6.70 12.08
CA ALA A 59 44.45 -5.72 13.03
C ALA A 59 45.98 -5.79 13.09
N PHE A 60 46.64 -4.64 13.30
CA PHE A 60 48.09 -4.59 13.51
C PHE A 60 48.46 -5.14 14.90
N THR A 61 48.58 -6.47 14.96
CA THR A 61 48.97 -7.28 16.12
C THR A 61 49.90 -8.40 15.64
N GLU A 62 50.63 -9.09 16.51
CA GLU A 62 51.53 -10.17 16.08
C GLU A 62 50.79 -11.25 15.27
N LYS A 63 49.60 -11.64 15.76
CA LYS A 63 48.71 -12.58 15.07
C LYS A 63 48.26 -12.03 13.70
N GLY A 64 47.81 -10.78 13.65
CA GLY A 64 47.39 -10.17 12.38
C GLY A 64 48.53 -10.01 11.37
N ILE A 65 49.78 -9.80 11.83
CA ILE A 65 50.96 -9.80 10.97
C ILE A 65 51.21 -11.19 10.39
N LEU A 66 51.11 -12.25 11.20
CA LEU A 66 51.27 -13.63 10.71
C LEU A 66 50.17 -14.00 9.71
N GLU A 67 48.92 -13.64 9.99
CA GLU A 67 47.79 -13.83 9.06
C GLU A 67 47.99 -13.07 7.74
N ALA A 68 48.50 -11.83 7.81
CA ALA A 68 48.82 -11.05 6.62
C ALA A 68 49.92 -11.71 5.76
N VAL A 69 50.93 -12.31 6.39
CA VAL A 69 51.97 -13.09 5.68
C VAL A 69 51.37 -14.32 5.01
N ASP A 70 50.51 -15.08 5.70
CA ASP A 70 49.82 -16.24 5.13
C ASP A 70 48.97 -15.85 3.90
N VAL A 71 48.24 -14.73 3.99
CA VAL A 71 47.50 -14.14 2.86
C VAL A 71 48.45 -13.77 1.72
N ALA A 72 49.64 -13.24 2.00
CA ALA A 72 50.64 -12.95 0.98
C ALA A 72 51.11 -14.19 0.22
N TYR A 73 51.27 -15.33 0.92
CA TYR A 73 51.54 -16.61 0.28
C TYR A 73 50.39 -17.08 -0.60
N LYS A 74 49.15 -17.05 -0.11
CA LYS A 74 47.97 -17.43 -0.88
C LYS A 74 47.81 -16.60 -2.16
N VAL A 75 47.99 -15.28 -2.06
CA VAL A 75 47.92 -14.39 -3.23
C VAL A 75 49.05 -14.68 -4.22
N ALA A 76 50.28 -14.94 -3.74
CA ALA A 76 51.39 -15.29 -4.63
C ALA A 76 51.20 -16.64 -5.33
N GLU A 77 50.59 -17.62 -4.66
CA GLU A 77 50.22 -18.90 -5.28
C GLU A 77 49.09 -18.73 -6.30
N ALA A 78 48.05 -17.96 -5.97
CA ALA A 78 46.95 -17.69 -6.89
C ALA A 78 47.42 -16.95 -8.16
N LEU A 79 48.31 -15.96 -8.01
CA LEU A 79 48.93 -15.26 -9.16
C LEU A 79 49.74 -16.18 -10.08
N LYS A 80 50.21 -17.33 -9.59
CA LYS A 80 50.88 -18.36 -10.41
C LYS A 80 49.91 -19.40 -10.96
N ARG A 81 48.82 -19.66 -10.23
CA ARG A 81 47.85 -20.72 -10.53
C ARG A 81 46.87 -20.33 -11.63
N TYR A 82 46.39 -19.09 -11.62
CA TYR A 82 45.38 -18.61 -12.56
C TYR A 82 46.03 -18.03 -13.82
N ASN A 83 45.52 -18.43 -14.99
CA ASN A 83 46.02 -18.00 -16.30
C ASN A 83 45.27 -16.78 -16.87
N THR A 84 44.15 -16.38 -16.25
CA THR A 84 43.37 -15.21 -16.64
C THR A 84 43.21 -14.27 -15.44
N SER A 85 43.11 -12.97 -15.73
CA SER A 85 42.92 -11.95 -14.68
C SER A 85 41.55 -12.07 -14.01
N SER A 86 40.51 -12.42 -14.77
CA SER A 86 39.15 -12.64 -14.25
C SER A 86 39.11 -13.76 -13.21
N ASP A 87 39.71 -14.92 -13.49
CA ASP A 87 39.70 -16.06 -12.55
C ASP A 87 40.46 -15.74 -11.25
N PHE A 88 41.54 -14.95 -11.36
CA PHE A 88 42.27 -14.47 -10.19
C PHE A 88 41.40 -13.54 -9.33
N TRP A 89 40.71 -12.57 -9.95
CA TRP A 89 39.89 -11.62 -9.21
C TRP A 89 38.65 -12.26 -8.59
N ASP A 90 38.02 -13.21 -9.27
CA ASP A 90 36.92 -13.99 -8.71
C ASP A 90 37.38 -14.76 -7.46
N TRP A 91 38.52 -15.45 -7.55
CA TRP A 91 39.12 -16.11 -6.38
C TRP A 91 39.49 -15.11 -5.26
N TYR A 92 40.05 -13.95 -5.62
CA TYR A 92 40.49 -12.95 -4.65
C TYR A 92 39.30 -12.36 -3.87
N GLU A 93 38.18 -12.09 -4.54
CA GLU A 93 36.93 -11.64 -3.91
C GLU A 93 36.35 -12.69 -2.96
N ASP A 94 36.41 -13.98 -3.32
CA ASP A 94 35.86 -15.07 -2.51
C ASP A 94 36.72 -15.45 -1.30
N ASN A 95 38.05 -15.36 -1.43
CA ASN A 95 38.98 -15.96 -0.48
C ASN A 95 39.80 -14.95 0.34
N ILE A 96 40.02 -13.74 -0.18
CA ILE A 96 40.95 -12.77 0.42
C ILE A 96 40.25 -11.47 0.83
N LYS A 97 39.39 -10.92 -0.03
CA LYS A 97 38.77 -9.62 0.24
C LYS A 97 37.83 -9.75 1.43
N VAL A 98 38.09 -8.95 2.46
CA VAL A 98 37.15 -8.83 3.58
C VAL A 98 35.83 -8.31 3.02
N LYS A 99 34.78 -9.15 3.10
CA LYS A 99 33.42 -8.71 2.87
C LYS A 99 33.15 -7.59 3.86
N THR A 100 33.10 -6.35 3.37
CA THR A 100 32.59 -5.22 4.16
C THR A 100 31.24 -5.64 4.72
N ASN A 101 30.95 -5.29 5.98
CA ASN A 101 29.59 -5.37 6.53
C ASN A 101 28.69 -4.42 5.73
N THR A 102 28.34 -4.78 4.50
CA THR A 102 27.21 -4.22 3.78
C THR A 102 26.00 -4.79 4.48
N LEU A 103 25.54 -4.09 5.52
CA LEU A 103 24.20 -4.27 6.03
C LEU A 103 23.27 -4.13 4.82
N GLU A 104 22.50 -5.17 4.53
CA GLU A 104 21.40 -5.04 3.57
C GLU A 104 20.50 -3.91 4.08
N SER A 105 20.29 -2.89 3.25
CA SER A 105 19.41 -1.78 3.61
C SER A 105 17.97 -2.30 3.63
N ASP A 106 17.41 -2.45 4.82
CA ASP A 106 15.99 -2.77 5.05
C ASP A 106 15.04 -1.59 4.75
N ARG A 107 15.59 -0.42 4.41
CA ARG A 107 14.84 0.81 4.16
C ARG A 107 13.97 0.68 2.91
N LEU A 108 12.68 0.92 3.10
CA LEU A 108 11.71 0.99 2.02
C LEU A 108 11.45 2.45 1.62
N THR A 109 11.42 2.69 0.32
CA THR A 109 10.97 3.97 -0.26
C THR A 109 9.46 4.11 -0.15
N TYR A 110 8.94 5.34 -0.28
CA TYR A 110 7.50 5.57 -0.35
C TYR A 110 6.84 4.73 -1.45
N LYS A 111 7.46 4.61 -2.63
CA LYS A 111 6.96 3.78 -3.74
C LYS A 111 6.72 2.33 -3.30
N GLN A 112 7.73 1.70 -2.68
CA GLN A 112 7.62 0.32 -2.20
C GLN A 112 6.55 0.18 -1.10
N ILE A 113 6.48 1.14 -0.17
CA ILE A 113 5.47 1.15 0.88
C ILE A 113 4.06 1.28 0.30
N PHE A 114 3.85 2.17 -0.66
CA PHE A 114 2.55 2.38 -1.31
C PHE A 114 2.13 1.14 -2.09
N GLU A 115 3.06 0.46 -2.76
CA GLU A 115 2.82 -0.83 -3.41
C GLU A 115 2.41 -1.90 -2.40
N ILE A 116 3.12 -2.04 -1.27
CA ILE A 116 2.75 -2.99 -0.20
C ILE A 116 1.35 -2.68 0.35
N ILE A 117 1.03 -1.41 0.61
CA ILE A 117 -0.31 -1.02 1.11
C ILE A 117 -1.39 -1.34 0.07
N LYS A 118 -1.14 -1.05 -1.22
CA LYS A 118 -2.04 -1.35 -2.32
C LYS A 118 -2.29 -2.87 -2.42
N ASP A 119 -1.23 -3.66 -2.41
CA ASP A 119 -1.33 -5.11 -2.51
C ASP A 119 -2.06 -5.71 -1.31
N ASN A 120 -1.76 -5.25 -0.10
CA ASN A 120 -2.47 -5.68 1.11
C ASN A 120 -3.96 -5.28 1.07
N TYR A 121 -4.28 -4.11 0.52
CA TYR A 121 -5.67 -3.69 0.34
C TYR A 121 -6.43 -4.65 -0.57
N PHE A 122 -5.91 -4.96 -1.76
CA PHE A 122 -6.58 -5.83 -2.74
C PHE A 122 -6.53 -7.32 -2.39
N LYS A 123 -5.53 -7.78 -1.62
CA LYS A 123 -5.54 -9.10 -0.99
C LYS A 123 -6.61 -9.22 0.09
N GLY A 124 -7.02 -8.11 0.69
CA GLY A 124 -8.06 -8.07 1.72
C GLY A 124 -9.49 -8.26 1.19
N LYS A 125 -10.43 -8.41 2.11
CA LYS A 125 -11.87 -8.52 1.84
C LYS A 125 -12.62 -7.23 2.13
N HIS A 126 -13.70 -6.97 1.40
CA HIS A 126 -14.60 -5.87 1.67
C HIS A 126 -15.24 -6.04 3.06
N ARG A 127 -15.07 -5.03 3.93
CA ARG A 127 -15.37 -5.13 5.37
C ARG A 127 -16.81 -5.53 5.69
N ASN A 128 -17.78 -5.10 4.88
CA ASN A 128 -19.19 -5.30 5.19
C ASN A 128 -19.79 -6.52 4.50
N THR A 129 -19.26 -6.90 3.34
CA THR A 129 -19.83 -7.97 2.51
C THR A 129 -19.00 -9.25 2.53
N GLY A 130 -17.75 -9.18 3.02
CA GLY A 130 -16.82 -10.31 2.98
C GLY A 130 -16.30 -10.66 1.57
N ARG A 131 -16.78 -9.98 0.52
CA ARG A 131 -16.34 -10.16 -0.86
C ARG A 131 -14.83 -9.93 -0.98
N GLN A 132 -14.14 -10.80 -1.72
CA GLN A 132 -12.73 -10.58 -2.07
C GLN A 132 -12.59 -9.31 -2.91
N ARG A 133 -11.68 -8.41 -2.51
CA ARG A 133 -11.39 -7.22 -3.33
C ARG A 133 -10.62 -7.62 -4.58
N THR A 134 -10.74 -6.81 -5.62
CA THR A 134 -10.10 -7.06 -6.91
C THR A 134 -9.46 -5.79 -7.47
N SER A 135 -8.26 -5.94 -8.02
CA SER A 135 -7.58 -4.88 -8.78
C SER A 135 -8.04 -4.83 -10.24
N ASP A 136 -8.78 -5.84 -10.71
CA ASP A 136 -9.34 -5.87 -12.06
C ASP A 136 -10.62 -5.05 -12.12
N GLN A 137 -10.54 -3.88 -12.77
CA GLN A 137 -11.66 -2.95 -12.93
C GLN A 137 -12.78 -3.50 -13.82
N SER A 138 -12.52 -4.53 -14.63
CA SER A 138 -13.54 -5.15 -15.50
C SER A 138 -14.49 -6.07 -14.73
N THR A 139 -14.10 -6.52 -13.55
CA THR A 139 -14.92 -7.40 -12.72
C THR A 139 -15.95 -6.62 -11.89
N PRO A 140 -17.13 -7.21 -11.58
CA PRO A 140 -18.13 -6.57 -10.72
C PRO A 140 -17.53 -6.08 -9.41
N GLY A 141 -17.74 -4.79 -9.11
CA GLY A 141 -17.18 -4.13 -7.92
C GLY A 141 -15.71 -3.72 -8.01
N GLY A 142 -14.98 -4.05 -9.08
CA GLY A 142 -13.57 -3.66 -9.25
C GLY A 142 -13.37 -2.14 -9.30
N VAL A 143 -14.22 -1.42 -10.03
CA VAL A 143 -14.24 0.05 -10.04
C VAL A 143 -14.51 0.61 -8.63
N ASN A 144 -15.40 -0.01 -7.85
CA ASN A 144 -15.70 0.42 -6.48
C ASN A 144 -14.52 0.20 -5.52
N ASP A 145 -13.78 -0.91 -5.68
CA ASP A 145 -12.60 -1.22 -4.89
C ASP A 145 -11.49 -0.19 -5.14
N TRP A 146 -11.25 0.14 -6.42
CA TRP A 146 -10.33 1.22 -6.79
C TRP A 146 -10.76 2.58 -6.25
N ASN A 147 -12.03 2.95 -6.41
CA ASN A 147 -12.54 4.22 -5.87
C ASN A 147 -12.42 4.29 -4.35
N SER A 148 -12.64 3.17 -3.66
CA SER A 148 -12.49 3.08 -2.22
C SER A 148 -11.03 3.17 -1.78
N PHE A 149 -10.11 2.50 -2.50
CA PHE A 149 -8.67 2.62 -2.29
C PHE A 149 -8.20 4.06 -2.50
N ASN A 150 -8.55 4.66 -3.64
CA ASN A 150 -8.12 6.00 -4.01
C ASN A 150 -8.64 7.07 -3.05
N ARG A 151 -9.89 6.96 -2.58
CA ARG A 151 -10.47 7.90 -1.62
C ARG A 151 -9.73 7.92 -0.28
N VAL A 152 -9.17 6.80 0.14
CA VAL A 152 -8.46 6.68 1.44
C VAL A 152 -6.96 6.89 1.25
N TYR A 153 -6.32 6.04 0.45
CA TYR A 153 -4.87 6.01 0.27
C TYR A 153 -4.42 6.92 -0.88
N GLY A 154 -5.05 6.80 -2.05
CA GLY A 154 -4.64 7.54 -3.25
C GLY A 154 -4.58 9.06 -3.03
N VAL A 155 -5.61 9.66 -2.42
CA VAL A 155 -5.65 11.10 -2.11
C VAL A 155 -4.46 11.56 -1.26
N VAL A 156 -3.94 10.70 -0.38
CA VAL A 156 -2.76 10.98 0.44
C VAL A 156 -1.46 10.73 -0.34
N PHE A 157 -1.36 9.58 -1.03
CA PHE A 157 -0.17 9.18 -1.77
C PHE A 157 0.22 10.18 -2.86
N HIS A 158 -0.75 10.70 -3.62
CA HIS A 158 -0.51 11.68 -4.69
C HIS A 158 0.00 13.04 -4.17
N ARG A 159 -0.09 13.31 -2.86
CA ARG A 159 0.44 14.54 -2.26
C ARG A 159 1.91 14.44 -1.88
N PHE A 160 2.51 13.25 -1.91
CA PHE A 160 3.96 13.11 -1.74
C PHE A 160 4.67 13.49 -3.04
N PRO A 161 5.60 14.46 -3.00
CA PRO A 161 6.24 15.00 -4.21
C PRO A 161 7.28 14.07 -4.83
N ASP A 162 7.87 13.16 -4.04
CA ASP A 162 8.89 12.22 -4.50
C ASP A 162 8.73 10.86 -3.81
N TRP A 163 8.32 9.87 -4.60
CA TRP A 163 8.09 8.51 -4.11
C TRP A 163 9.38 7.69 -3.97
N SER A 164 10.51 8.21 -4.43
CA SER A 164 11.83 7.54 -4.34
C SER A 164 12.51 7.78 -2.99
N LYS A 165 11.99 8.70 -2.17
CA LYS A 165 12.51 8.99 -0.83
C LYS A 165 12.09 7.95 0.19
N TYR A 166 12.87 7.87 1.26
CA TYR A 166 12.51 7.12 2.46
C TYR A 166 11.61 7.95 3.36
N PRO A 167 10.63 7.35 4.06
CA PRO A 167 9.77 8.08 4.96
C PRO A 167 10.51 8.84 6.05
N SER A 168 10.14 10.10 6.24
CA SER A 168 10.64 10.99 7.28
C SER A 168 9.46 11.68 7.98
N TRP A 169 9.67 12.15 9.20
CA TRP A 169 8.64 12.89 9.92
C TRP A 169 8.30 14.20 9.21
N GLU A 170 9.32 14.90 8.71
CA GLU A 170 9.21 16.18 8.04
C GLU A 170 8.33 16.07 6.78
N ASP A 171 8.59 15.07 5.92
CA ASP A 171 7.79 14.85 4.72
C ASP A 171 6.34 14.47 5.05
N ILE A 172 6.14 13.53 5.99
CA ILE A 172 4.81 13.08 6.42
C ILE A 172 4.02 14.25 7.00
N LYS A 173 4.65 15.08 7.84
CA LYS A 173 4.01 16.25 8.44
C LYS A 173 3.62 17.27 7.37
N THR A 174 4.51 17.57 6.42
CA THR A 174 4.21 18.50 5.32
C THR A 174 3.01 18.02 4.50
N VAL A 175 2.94 16.73 4.16
CA VAL A 175 1.78 16.18 3.45
C VAL A 175 0.53 16.23 4.31
N TRP A 176 0.62 15.90 5.61
CA TRP A 176 -0.54 15.93 6.50
C TRP A 176 -1.09 17.35 6.69
N ASP A 177 -0.22 18.34 6.88
CA ASP A 177 -0.61 19.75 7.06
C ASP A 177 -1.23 20.37 5.80
N SER A 178 -1.09 19.72 4.65
CA SER A 178 -1.82 20.14 3.43
C SER A 178 -3.32 19.82 3.47
N PHE A 179 -3.78 19.03 4.44
CA PHE A 179 -5.20 18.81 4.72
C PHE A 179 -5.68 19.83 5.75
N THR A 180 -6.91 20.33 5.59
CA THR A 180 -7.49 21.30 6.53
C THR A 180 -7.74 20.66 7.90
N PRO A 181 -7.09 21.15 9.00
CA PRO A 181 -7.29 20.63 10.34
C PRO A 181 -8.76 20.63 10.77
N GLY A 182 -9.15 19.65 11.60
CA GLY A 182 -10.53 19.50 12.08
C GLY A 182 -11.51 18.89 11.07
N THR A 183 -11.10 18.67 9.81
CA THR A 183 -11.95 17.98 8.82
C THR A 183 -11.85 16.46 8.93
N LYS A 184 -12.84 15.75 8.36
CA LYS A 184 -12.80 14.30 8.22
C LYS A 184 -11.54 13.83 7.47
N SER A 185 -11.17 14.51 6.39
CA SER A 185 -9.98 14.16 5.60
C SER A 185 -8.68 14.27 6.40
N TYR A 186 -8.56 15.27 7.27
CA TYR A 186 -7.41 15.41 8.18
C TYR A 186 -7.33 14.26 9.20
N LYS A 187 -8.48 13.85 9.74
CA LYS A 187 -8.59 12.68 10.61
C LYS A 187 -8.20 11.40 9.88
N ASP A 188 -8.78 11.17 8.70
CA ASP A 188 -8.57 9.95 7.92
C ASP A 188 -7.12 9.85 7.41
N ALA A 189 -6.47 10.98 7.09
CA ALA A 189 -5.06 11.04 6.74
C ALA A 189 -4.15 10.47 7.84
N LYS A 190 -4.48 10.66 9.13
CA LYS A 190 -3.71 10.06 10.26
C LYS A 190 -3.58 8.55 10.12
N SER A 191 -4.67 7.87 9.76
CA SER A 191 -4.65 6.41 9.59
C SER A 191 -3.74 5.97 8.45
N VAL A 192 -3.67 6.75 7.37
CA VAL A 192 -2.75 6.50 6.26
C VAL A 192 -1.30 6.77 6.66
N MET A 193 -1.03 7.87 7.39
CA MET A 193 0.31 8.16 7.90
C MET A 193 0.82 7.08 8.84
N LEU A 194 -0.05 6.54 9.70
CA LEU A 194 0.27 5.40 10.55
C LEU A 194 0.60 4.15 9.72
N ALA A 195 -0.19 3.83 8.70
CA ALA A 195 0.07 2.69 7.83
C ALA A 195 1.41 2.81 7.09
N ILE A 196 1.78 4.02 6.65
CA ILE A 196 3.10 4.29 6.07
C ILE A 196 4.19 4.06 7.12
N ALA A 197 4.04 4.65 8.31
CA ALA A 197 5.03 4.56 9.37
C ALA A 197 5.23 3.12 9.88
N GLU A 198 4.18 2.31 9.97
CA GLU A 198 4.25 0.91 10.38
C GLU A 198 5.15 0.06 9.45
N LEU A 199 5.22 0.42 8.17
CA LEU A 199 6.05 -0.26 7.17
C LEU A 199 7.47 0.31 7.06
N THR A 200 7.79 1.39 7.77
CA THR A 200 9.15 1.96 7.80
C THR A 200 10.01 1.23 8.83
N PRO A 201 11.29 0.93 8.55
CA PRO A 201 12.20 0.44 9.59
C PRO A 201 12.43 1.45 10.71
N ASN A 202 12.67 0.97 11.94
CA ASN A 202 12.88 1.82 13.13
C ASN A 202 11.73 2.83 13.39
N ASN A 203 10.48 2.41 13.12
CA ASN A 203 9.28 3.24 13.13
C ASN A 203 8.83 3.80 14.49
N ILE A 204 9.42 3.38 15.61
CA ILE A 204 8.97 3.74 16.97
C ILE A 204 8.86 5.27 17.13
N LYS A 205 9.89 6.00 16.71
CA LYS A 205 9.93 7.47 16.81
C LYS A 205 8.85 8.10 15.93
N LEU A 206 8.76 7.65 14.67
CA LEU A 206 7.83 8.18 13.68
C LEU A 206 6.37 7.96 14.10
N ILE A 207 6.03 6.74 14.55
CA ILE A 207 4.71 6.38 15.06
C ILE A 207 4.35 7.27 16.27
N LYS A 208 5.29 7.49 17.21
CA LYS A 208 5.05 8.35 18.38
C LYS A 208 4.73 9.78 17.96
N GLN A 209 5.46 10.34 17.00
CA GLN A 209 5.21 11.69 16.47
C GLN A 209 3.82 11.77 15.82
N ILE A 210 3.46 10.82 14.96
CA ILE A 210 2.13 10.78 14.33
C ILE A 210 1.01 10.64 15.36
N LYS A 211 1.18 9.78 16.37
CA LYS A 211 0.19 9.59 17.44
C LYS A 211 -0.03 10.85 18.26
N SER A 212 1.01 11.64 18.52
CA SER A 212 0.93 12.89 19.29
C SER A 212 0.13 14.01 18.63
N VAL A 213 -0.08 13.97 17.31
CA VAL A 213 -0.90 14.97 16.61
C VAL A 213 -2.37 14.75 16.94
N ASN A 214 -3.05 15.80 17.43
CA ASN A 214 -4.49 15.79 17.60
C ASN A 214 -5.17 15.91 16.23
N SER A 215 -5.83 14.84 15.80
CA SER A 215 -6.50 14.75 14.50
C SER A 215 -8.02 14.61 14.64
N GLN A 216 -8.58 15.05 15.77
CA GLN A 216 -10.01 14.96 16.00
C GLN A 216 -10.77 15.79 14.96
N GLN A 217 -11.84 15.22 14.41
CA GLN A 217 -12.75 15.95 13.56
C GLN A 217 -13.59 16.90 14.43
N THR A 218 -13.59 18.18 14.09
CA THR A 218 -14.35 19.25 14.74
C THR A 218 -15.34 19.92 13.78
N VAL A 219 -15.11 19.81 12.47
CA VAL A 219 -15.98 20.35 11.43
C VAL A 219 -16.82 19.22 10.84
N PHE A 220 -18.15 19.34 10.93
CA PHE A 220 -19.11 18.37 10.41
C PHE A 220 -20.03 19.04 9.40
N ASN A 221 -20.46 18.28 8.39
CA ASN A 221 -21.49 18.74 7.48
C ASN A 221 -22.82 18.83 8.22
N GLU A 222 -23.60 19.85 7.91
CA GLU A 222 -24.98 19.96 8.37
C GLU A 222 -25.80 18.80 7.81
N LYS A 223 -26.56 18.13 8.68
CA LYS A 223 -27.46 17.06 8.26
C LYS A 223 -28.74 17.68 7.75
N GLN A 224 -29.13 17.30 6.54
CA GLN A 224 -30.43 17.66 5.98
C GLN A 224 -31.46 16.60 6.37
N SER A 225 -32.70 17.05 6.59
CA SER A 225 -33.86 16.20 6.84
C SER A 225 -35.07 16.81 6.16
N ILE A 226 -36.05 15.97 5.81
CA ILE A 226 -37.34 16.37 5.25
C ILE A 226 -38.44 15.68 6.07
N SER A 227 -39.55 16.38 6.31
CA SER A 227 -40.72 15.75 6.93
C SER A 227 -41.41 14.81 5.94
N LEU A 228 -42.23 13.88 6.44
CA LEU A 228 -43.00 13.02 5.56
C LEU A 228 -43.98 13.84 4.70
N ASP A 229 -44.66 14.83 5.30
CA ASP A 229 -45.64 15.65 4.60
C ASP A 229 -45.00 16.49 3.49
N ASP A 230 -43.84 17.09 3.75
CA ASP A 230 -43.09 17.85 2.74
C ASP A 230 -42.65 16.92 1.59
N PHE A 231 -42.19 15.71 1.90
CA PHE A 231 -41.82 14.73 0.89
C PHE A 231 -43.01 14.31 0.04
N LEU A 232 -44.17 14.03 0.65
CA LEU A 232 -45.38 13.63 -0.06
C LEU A 232 -45.92 14.76 -0.94
N SER A 233 -45.87 16.01 -0.46
CA SER A 233 -46.24 17.19 -1.25
C SER A 233 -45.33 17.32 -2.47
N TRP A 234 -44.00 17.29 -2.25
CA TRP A 234 -43.01 17.33 -3.32
C TRP A 234 -43.20 16.18 -4.33
N TYR A 235 -43.44 14.97 -3.85
CA TYR A 235 -43.65 13.80 -4.72
C TYR A 235 -44.84 14.01 -5.66
N LYS A 236 -45.98 14.49 -5.14
CA LYS A 236 -47.19 14.75 -5.93
C LYS A 236 -46.96 15.83 -6.98
N GLU A 237 -46.30 16.93 -6.60
CA GLU A 237 -45.94 18.00 -7.54
C GLU A 237 -44.96 17.51 -8.61
N ALA A 238 -43.93 16.77 -8.22
CA ALA A 238 -42.96 16.18 -9.13
C ALA A 238 -43.64 15.23 -10.11
N TYR A 239 -44.51 14.33 -9.64
CA TYR A 239 -45.25 13.38 -10.48
C TYR A 239 -46.10 14.12 -11.52
N LYS A 240 -46.90 15.10 -11.10
CA LYS A 240 -47.72 15.93 -11.99
C LYS A 240 -46.87 16.69 -13.03
N SER A 241 -45.71 17.19 -12.63
CA SER A 241 -44.77 17.88 -13.53
C SER A 241 -44.16 16.96 -14.58
N ILE A 242 -44.08 15.65 -14.30
CA ILE A 242 -43.59 14.64 -15.24
C ILE A 242 -44.68 14.28 -16.24
N GLU A 243 -45.93 14.16 -15.79
CA GLU A 243 -47.08 13.88 -16.66
C GLU A 243 -47.36 14.97 -17.68
N SER A 244 -46.96 16.22 -17.40
CA SER A 244 -47.09 17.32 -18.37
C SER A 244 -45.98 17.35 -19.43
N LEU A 245 -44.99 16.45 -19.37
CA LEU A 245 -43.95 16.34 -20.39
C LEU A 245 -44.47 15.55 -21.59
N GLU A 246 -44.06 15.95 -22.79
CA GLU A 246 -44.45 15.27 -24.04
C GLU A 246 -43.44 14.20 -24.51
N ARG A 247 -42.24 14.23 -23.94
CA ARG A 247 -41.08 13.48 -24.44
C ARG A 247 -40.75 12.29 -23.54
N GLU A 248 -40.92 11.08 -24.07
CA GLU A 248 -40.68 9.83 -23.33
C GLU A 248 -39.24 9.71 -22.81
N ASP A 249 -38.26 10.19 -23.57
CA ASP A 249 -36.84 10.21 -23.17
C ASP A 249 -36.55 11.13 -21.98
N ARG A 250 -37.50 12.01 -21.61
CA ARG A 250 -37.45 12.84 -20.39
C ARG A 250 -38.36 12.30 -19.29
N ILE A 251 -39.50 11.72 -19.66
CA ILE A 251 -40.48 11.14 -18.73
C ILE A 251 -39.85 9.96 -18.00
N PHE A 252 -39.32 8.99 -18.75
CA PHE A 252 -38.83 7.74 -18.18
C PHE A 252 -37.77 7.98 -17.09
N PRO A 253 -36.66 8.70 -17.33
CA PRO A 253 -35.64 8.88 -16.29
C PRO A 253 -36.17 9.59 -15.04
N LYS A 254 -37.08 10.55 -15.19
CA LYS A 254 -37.68 11.27 -14.05
C LYS A 254 -38.61 10.35 -13.25
N ARG A 255 -39.44 9.54 -13.91
CA ARG A 255 -40.28 8.53 -13.24
C ARG A 255 -39.43 7.51 -12.50
N SER A 256 -38.37 7.01 -13.13
CA SER A 256 -37.46 6.04 -12.51
C SER A 256 -36.82 6.60 -11.24
N TRP A 257 -36.29 7.84 -11.29
CA TRP A 257 -35.68 8.45 -10.11
C TRP A 257 -36.70 8.81 -9.02
N LEU A 258 -37.93 9.17 -9.40
CA LEU A 258 -39.02 9.41 -8.46
C LEU A 258 -39.42 8.11 -7.74
N TRP A 259 -39.49 6.98 -8.45
CA TRP A 259 -39.72 5.66 -7.86
C TRP A 259 -38.57 5.22 -6.94
N VAL A 260 -37.31 5.44 -7.35
CA VAL A 260 -36.13 5.19 -6.48
C VAL A 260 -36.19 6.05 -5.22
N ALA A 261 -36.62 7.31 -5.32
CA ALA A 261 -36.78 8.18 -4.15
C ALA A 261 -37.85 7.66 -3.18
N SER A 262 -38.99 7.18 -3.68
CA SER A 262 -40.01 6.49 -2.87
C SER A 262 -39.44 5.29 -2.14
N CYS A 263 -38.66 4.45 -2.85
CA CYS A 263 -38.03 3.29 -2.24
C CYS A 263 -37.00 3.67 -1.17
N CYS A 264 -36.24 4.76 -1.36
CA CYS A 264 -35.31 5.27 -0.34
C CYS A 264 -36.06 5.64 0.95
N VAL A 265 -37.21 6.32 0.84
CA VAL A 265 -38.01 6.73 1.99
C VAL A 265 -38.67 5.53 2.67
N LEU A 266 -39.30 4.64 1.90
CA LEU A 266 -40.07 3.53 2.46
C LEU A 266 -39.22 2.36 2.94
N TYR A 267 -38.09 2.04 2.31
CA TYR A 267 -37.23 0.94 2.75
C TYR A 267 -35.99 1.42 3.54
N GLY A 268 -35.71 2.72 3.59
CA GLY A 268 -34.47 3.23 4.20
C GLY A 268 -33.20 2.80 3.43
N LEU A 269 -33.33 2.54 2.13
CA LEU A 269 -32.28 2.01 1.28
C LEU A 269 -31.47 3.12 0.60
N ARG A 270 -30.20 2.85 0.31
CA ARG A 270 -29.42 3.69 -0.62
C ARG A 270 -29.90 3.45 -2.06
N PRO A 271 -29.78 4.44 -2.95
CA PRO A 271 -30.07 4.25 -4.37
C PRO A 271 -29.35 3.04 -5.00
N SER A 272 -28.09 2.80 -4.62
CA SER A 272 -27.33 1.64 -5.10
C SER A 272 -27.83 0.31 -4.54
N GLU A 273 -28.49 0.30 -3.40
CA GLU A 273 -29.10 -0.93 -2.85
C GLU A 273 -30.42 -1.21 -3.59
N ILE A 274 -31.22 -0.19 -3.90
CA ILE A 274 -32.43 -0.32 -4.74
C ILE A 274 -32.06 -0.83 -6.14
N ALA A 275 -31.00 -0.29 -6.74
CA ALA A 275 -30.50 -0.75 -8.05
C ALA A 275 -29.91 -2.18 -8.04
N ALA A 276 -29.72 -2.77 -6.86
CA ALA A 276 -29.27 -4.15 -6.71
C ALA A 276 -30.41 -5.10 -6.33
N SER A 277 -31.67 -4.65 -6.38
CA SER A 277 -32.83 -5.48 -6.08
C SER A 277 -32.94 -6.64 -7.05
N LEU A 278 -33.11 -7.86 -6.53
CA LEU A 278 -33.11 -9.11 -7.28
C LEU A 278 -34.52 -9.63 -7.60
N ASN A 279 -35.55 -9.08 -6.96
CA ASN A 279 -36.93 -9.54 -7.12
C ASN A 279 -37.92 -8.41 -7.46
N LEU A 280 -37.52 -7.48 -8.32
CA LEU A 280 -38.43 -6.41 -8.75
C LEU A 280 -39.57 -6.97 -9.62
N THR A 281 -39.22 -7.68 -10.68
CA THR A 281 -40.16 -8.23 -11.66
C THR A 281 -40.12 -9.76 -11.74
N GLU A 282 -39.12 -10.39 -11.13
CA GLU A 282 -38.90 -11.83 -11.16
C GLU A 282 -38.73 -12.38 -9.73
N SER A 283 -38.96 -13.68 -9.54
CA SER A 283 -38.76 -14.29 -8.22
C SER A 283 -37.28 -14.52 -7.96
N PHE A 284 -36.84 -14.37 -6.71
CA PHE A 284 -35.51 -14.76 -6.27
C PHE A 284 -35.59 -16.00 -5.39
N THR A 285 -34.81 -17.04 -5.70
CA THR A 285 -34.74 -18.27 -4.89
C THR A 285 -33.32 -18.54 -4.43
N LYS A 286 -33.15 -18.77 -3.13
CA LYS A 286 -31.89 -19.20 -2.54
C LYS A 286 -32.16 -20.09 -1.33
N ASP A 287 -31.39 -21.16 -1.17
CA ASP A 287 -31.49 -22.08 -0.04
C ASP A 287 -32.92 -22.63 0.17
N ASN A 288 -33.62 -22.92 -0.94
CA ASN A 288 -35.03 -23.34 -0.99
C ASN A 288 -36.06 -22.32 -0.47
N VAL A 289 -35.66 -21.05 -0.28
CA VAL A 289 -36.55 -19.95 0.05
C VAL A 289 -36.76 -19.09 -1.19
N THR A 290 -38.02 -18.89 -1.57
CA THR A 290 -38.42 -18.03 -2.69
C THR A 290 -39.04 -16.74 -2.17
N VAL A 291 -38.56 -15.60 -2.68
CA VAL A 291 -39.20 -14.30 -2.53
C VAL A 291 -39.73 -13.89 -3.90
N TYR A 292 -41.05 -13.77 -4.00
CA TYR A 292 -41.75 -13.43 -5.23
C TYR A 292 -41.52 -11.95 -5.63
N PRO A 293 -41.81 -11.56 -6.89
CA PRO A 293 -41.66 -10.19 -7.34
C PRO A 293 -42.46 -9.21 -6.46
N ILE A 294 -42.02 -7.96 -6.34
CA ILE A 294 -42.83 -6.93 -5.66
C ILE A 294 -44.11 -6.57 -6.44
N THR A 295 -44.24 -7.00 -7.69
CA THR A 295 -45.47 -6.88 -8.48
C THR A 295 -46.51 -7.94 -8.13
N ASP A 296 -46.14 -9.00 -7.39
CA ASP A 296 -47.04 -10.09 -7.01
C ASP A 296 -47.70 -9.79 -5.66
N GLU A 297 -48.92 -9.24 -5.70
CA GLU A 297 -49.68 -8.90 -4.49
C GLU A 297 -50.12 -10.12 -3.67
N VAL A 298 -50.26 -11.28 -4.31
CA VAL A 298 -50.77 -12.50 -3.68
C VAL A 298 -49.65 -13.19 -2.91
N ASN A 299 -48.50 -13.38 -3.56
CA ASN A 299 -47.38 -14.12 -2.98
C ASN A 299 -46.31 -13.22 -2.35
N ASN A 300 -46.33 -11.92 -2.62
CA ASN A 300 -45.52 -10.90 -1.94
C ASN A 300 -46.38 -9.70 -1.47
N PRO A 301 -47.32 -9.94 -0.54
CA PRO A 301 -48.23 -8.90 -0.04
C PRO A 301 -47.52 -7.80 0.77
N GLU A 302 -46.29 -8.06 1.23
CA GLU A 302 -45.49 -7.14 2.05
C GLU A 302 -44.45 -6.35 1.23
N CYS A 303 -44.44 -6.50 -0.11
CA CYS A 303 -43.43 -5.89 -0.98
C CYS A 303 -41.99 -6.18 -0.52
N THR A 304 -41.72 -7.39 -0.03
CA THR A 304 -40.40 -7.78 0.43
C THR A 304 -39.38 -7.68 -0.71
N LEU A 305 -38.28 -6.97 -0.48
CA LEU A 305 -37.17 -6.85 -1.41
C LEU A 305 -35.99 -7.73 -1.01
N VAL A 306 -35.39 -8.38 -2.00
CA VAL A 306 -34.08 -9.02 -1.90
C VAL A 306 -33.05 -8.11 -2.54
N ILE A 307 -32.08 -7.64 -1.77
CA ILE A 307 -30.99 -6.79 -2.23
C ILE A 307 -29.77 -7.66 -2.50
N GLY A 308 -29.19 -7.57 -3.69
CA GLY A 308 -27.99 -8.29 -4.08
C GLY A 308 -26.68 -7.57 -3.73
N GLU A 309 -25.56 -8.24 -4.06
CA GLU A 309 -24.22 -7.69 -3.87
C GLU A 309 -23.83 -6.66 -4.94
N PHE A 310 -24.44 -6.74 -6.12
CA PHE A 310 -24.13 -5.88 -7.26
C PHE A 310 -25.38 -5.26 -7.84
N THR A 311 -25.23 -4.03 -8.30
CA THR A 311 -26.23 -3.32 -9.10
C THR A 311 -26.30 -3.90 -10.51
N TYR A 312 -27.41 -3.64 -11.22
CA TYR A 312 -27.55 -4.02 -12.64
C TYR A 312 -26.48 -3.39 -13.57
N PHE A 313 -25.75 -2.38 -13.08
CA PHE A 313 -24.63 -1.73 -13.77
C PHE A 313 -23.25 -2.10 -13.18
N GLY A 314 -23.15 -3.21 -12.44
CA GLY A 314 -21.87 -3.82 -12.05
C GLY A 314 -21.15 -3.19 -10.85
N THR A 315 -21.73 -2.19 -10.20
CA THR A 315 -21.16 -1.62 -8.96
C THR A 315 -21.60 -2.39 -7.73
N SER A 316 -20.75 -2.50 -6.72
CA SER A 316 -21.06 -3.25 -5.48
C SER A 316 -21.91 -2.45 -4.50
N THR A 317 -22.84 -3.11 -3.82
CA THR A 317 -23.56 -2.54 -2.67
C THR A 317 -22.68 -2.51 -1.43
N LYS A 318 -22.95 -1.56 -0.52
CA LYS A 318 -22.19 -1.44 0.73
C LYS A 318 -22.45 -2.61 1.68
N THR A 319 -23.60 -3.24 1.57
CA THR A 319 -24.22 -4.07 2.61
C THR A 319 -24.41 -5.51 2.20
N GLY A 320 -24.31 -5.83 0.90
CA GLY A 320 -24.37 -7.19 0.40
C GLY A 320 -25.78 -7.76 0.40
N LEU A 321 -25.85 -9.10 0.29
CA LEU A 321 -27.12 -9.82 0.19
C LEU A 321 -27.96 -9.65 1.47
N ARG A 322 -29.22 -9.20 1.33
CA ARG A 322 -30.17 -9.13 2.44
C ARG A 322 -31.62 -9.08 1.96
N VAL A 323 -32.53 -9.35 2.88
CA VAL A 323 -33.98 -9.21 2.70
C VAL A 323 -34.48 -8.03 3.53
N ILE A 324 -35.40 -7.23 3.00
CA ILE A 324 -35.95 -6.06 3.67
C ILE A 324 -37.40 -5.81 3.30
N ASN A 325 -38.19 -5.37 4.27
CA ASN A 325 -39.57 -4.92 4.07
C ASN A 325 -39.63 -3.38 4.13
N PRO A 326 -40.57 -2.74 3.43
CA PRO A 326 -40.80 -1.31 3.59
C PRO A 326 -41.46 -1.01 4.95
N VAL A 327 -41.49 0.28 5.31
CA VAL A 327 -42.29 0.78 6.44
C VAL A 327 -43.75 0.29 6.28
N PRO A 328 -44.38 -0.26 7.34
CA PRO A 328 -45.68 -0.94 7.27
C PRO A 328 -46.88 0.03 7.19
N LEU A 329 -46.79 1.03 6.32
CA LEU A 329 -47.83 2.00 6.01
C LEU A 329 -48.35 1.73 4.60
N LYS A 330 -49.21 0.70 4.45
CA LYS A 330 -49.63 0.17 3.15
C LYS A 330 -50.24 1.22 2.21
N TYR A 331 -50.98 2.19 2.75
CA TYR A 331 -51.53 3.30 1.97
C TYR A 331 -50.45 4.12 1.23
N LEU A 332 -49.24 4.24 1.81
CA LEU A 332 -48.12 4.92 1.15
C LEU A 332 -47.55 4.10 0.01
N TRP A 333 -47.70 2.78 0.01
CA TRP A 333 -47.17 1.93 -1.06
C TRP A 333 -47.92 2.19 -2.37
N ASP A 334 -49.23 2.41 -2.27
CA ASP A 334 -50.10 2.77 -3.39
C ASP A 334 -49.85 4.21 -3.83
N ASP A 335 -49.85 5.17 -2.89
CA ASP A 335 -49.61 6.59 -3.16
C ASP A 335 -48.25 6.83 -3.84
N LEU A 336 -47.23 6.07 -3.43
CA LEU A 336 -45.86 6.18 -3.93
C LEU A 336 -45.53 5.18 -5.04
N LYS A 337 -46.52 4.39 -5.50
CA LYS A 337 -46.42 3.45 -6.63
C LYS A 337 -45.30 2.43 -6.47
N ILE A 338 -45.14 1.86 -5.26
CA ILE A 338 -44.04 0.92 -4.96
C ILE A 338 -44.10 -0.35 -5.82
N ARG A 339 -45.31 -0.83 -6.14
CA ARG A 339 -45.52 -2.02 -6.97
C ARG A 339 -45.29 -1.81 -8.46
N ASP A 340 -44.95 -0.60 -8.90
CA ASP A 340 -44.60 -0.28 -10.29
C ASP A 340 -43.07 -0.13 -10.44
N PRO A 341 -42.27 -1.23 -10.37
CA PRO A 341 -40.82 -1.13 -10.33
C PRO A 341 -40.25 -0.42 -11.56
N LEU A 342 -39.42 0.60 -11.32
CA LEU A 342 -38.83 1.37 -12.40
C LEU A 342 -37.42 1.86 -12.06
N LEU A 343 -36.41 1.17 -12.60
CA LEU A 343 -35.02 1.56 -12.45
C LEU A 343 -34.56 2.50 -13.59
N PRO A 344 -33.65 3.45 -13.31
CA PRO A 344 -33.06 4.28 -14.36
C PRO A 344 -32.31 3.43 -15.41
N ILE A 345 -32.24 3.89 -16.66
CA ILE A 345 -31.36 3.24 -17.65
C ILE A 345 -29.93 3.74 -17.44
N TYR A 346 -28.97 2.82 -17.40
CA TYR A 346 -27.55 3.15 -17.35
C TYR A 346 -26.88 2.83 -18.68
N ASN A 347 -26.44 3.89 -19.37
CA ASN A 347 -25.65 3.80 -20.59
C ASN A 347 -24.31 4.51 -20.36
N PRO A 348 -23.25 3.80 -19.95
CA PRO A 348 -21.95 4.42 -19.80
C PRO A 348 -21.49 4.94 -21.16
N LYS A 349 -20.99 6.18 -21.20
CA LYS A 349 -20.19 6.60 -22.37
C LYS A 349 -18.94 5.73 -22.38
N SER A 350 -18.54 5.24 -23.55
CA SER A 350 -17.26 4.56 -23.69
C SER A 350 -16.17 5.56 -23.34
N ASP A 351 -15.63 5.48 -22.13
CA ASP A 351 -14.41 6.21 -21.81
C ASP A 351 -13.33 5.62 -22.71
N LYS A 352 -12.78 6.45 -23.61
CA LYS A 352 -11.46 6.20 -24.17
C LYS A 352 -10.57 5.97 -22.96
N LEU A 353 -10.10 4.73 -22.80
CA LEU A 353 -9.10 4.34 -21.81
C LEU A 353 -8.07 5.46 -21.71
N LEU A 354 -8.17 6.27 -20.66
CA LEU A 354 -7.05 7.07 -20.21
C LEU A 354 -6.10 6.03 -19.61
N SER A 355 -5.29 5.44 -20.49
CA SER A 355 -4.10 4.72 -20.11
C SER A 355 -3.25 5.67 -19.27
N ILE A 356 -3.22 5.43 -17.97
CA ILE A 356 -2.24 6.00 -17.03
C ILE A 356 -1.41 4.83 -16.51
#